data_AF-Q739Q5-F1
#
_entry.id   AF-Q739Q5-F1
#
_cell.length_a   1.000
_cell.length_b   1.000
_cell.length_c   1.000
_cell.angle_alpha   90.00
_cell.angle_beta   90.00
_cell.angle_gamma   90.00
#
_symmetry.space_group_name_H-M   'P 1'
#
loop_
_entity.id
_entity.type
_entity.pdbx_description
1 polymer ?
#
loop_
_entity_poly.entity_id
_entity_poly.type
_entity_poly.pdbx_seq_one_letter_code
_entity_poly.pdbx_strand_id
1 'polypeptide(L)'
;MNIDYRIRSVDGYTKNIGELVSMLEHTRAVTLQEISNLSVEQLDSMLSGGNFIGALLKHIAAIEKAYQLISFQERDFTKEELEIWKDALYLGE
;
A
#
# COMPACT_ATOMS: atom_id res chain seq x y z
N MET A 1 6.98 -17.02 5.82
CA MET A 1 8.05 -16.02 5.61
C MET A 1 8.46 -15.49 6.98
N ASN A 2 9.74 -15.30 7.27
CA ASN A 2 10.17 -14.76 8.57
C ASN A 2 10.25 -13.23 8.46
N ILE A 3 9.51 -12.50 9.29
CA ILE A 3 9.51 -11.03 9.29
C ILE A 3 10.61 -10.51 10.21
N ASP A 4 11.50 -9.64 9.71
CA ASP A 4 12.44 -8.90 10.56
C ASP A 4 11.72 -7.67 11.13
N TYR A 5 11.70 -7.56 12.46
CA TYR A 5 11.10 -6.44 13.18
C TYR A 5 12.10 -5.32 13.51
N ARG A 6 13.38 -5.49 13.13
CA ARG A 6 14.41 -4.46 13.33
C ARG A 6 14.45 -3.57 12.11
N ILE A 7 14.37 -2.26 12.33
CA ILE A 7 14.65 -1.28 11.28
C ILE A 7 16.17 -1.21 11.10
N ARG A 8 16.65 -1.59 9.92
CA ARG A 8 18.06 -1.51 9.53
C ARG A 8 18.15 -0.87 8.15
N SER A 9 19.16 -0.05 7.95
CA SER A 9 19.41 0.52 6.64
C SER A 9 19.73 -0.59 5.62
N VAL A 10 18.99 -0.63 4.52
CA VAL A 10 19.19 -1.59 3.43
C VAL A 10 20.40 -1.19 2.60
N ASP A 11 21.26 -2.17 2.29
CA ASP A 11 22.46 -1.98 1.47
C ASP A 11 22.12 -1.43 0.07
N GLY A 12 22.95 -0.53 -0.44
CA GLY A 12 22.74 0.12 -1.74
C GLY A 12 21.94 1.43 -1.69
N TYR A 13 21.42 1.81 -0.51
CA TYR A 13 20.74 3.10 -0.28
C TYR A 13 21.54 4.01 0.66
N THR A 14 21.25 5.32 0.64
CA THR A 14 21.71 6.21 1.71
C THR A 14 21.02 5.82 3.02
N LYS A 15 21.64 6.12 4.17
CA LYS A 15 21.19 5.64 5.48
C LYS A 15 19.67 5.74 5.69
N ASN A 16 19.13 6.96 5.58
CA ASN A 16 17.71 7.23 5.85
C ASN A 16 16.78 6.60 4.80
N ILE A 17 17.21 6.54 3.53
CA ILE A 17 16.42 5.87 2.48
C ILE A 17 16.41 4.36 2.72
N GLY A 18 17.55 3.76 3.08
CA GLY A 18 17.61 2.34 3.43
C GLY A 18 16.75 2.00 4.65
N GLU A 19 16.68 2.88 5.65
CA GLU A 19 15.78 2.70 6.80
C GLU A 19 14.31 2.80 6.38
N LEU A 20 13.96 3.73 5.47
CA LEU A 20 12.62 3.84 4.90
C LEU A 20 12.22 2.59 4.10
N VAL A 21 13.12 2.07 3.27
CA VAL A 21 12.89 0.82 2.54
C VAL A 21 12.63 -0.34 3.51
N SER A 22 13.42 -0.45 4.58
CA SER A 22 13.18 -1.47 5.62
C SER A 22 11.80 -1.35 6.27
N MET A 23 11.34 -0.14 6.57
CA MET A 23 9.99 0.09 7.13
C MET A 23 8.87 -0.26 6.14
N LEU A 24 9.02 0.10 4.86
CA LEU A 24 8.03 -0.22 3.82
C LEU A 24 7.95 -1.72 3.55
N GLU A 25 9.09 -2.40 3.47
CA GLU A 25 9.15 -3.86 3.30
C GLU A 25 8.52 -4.59 4.49
N HIS A 26 8.81 -4.15 5.71
CA HIS A 26 8.17 -4.68 6.92
C HIS A 26 6.65 -4.50 6.88
N THR A 27 6.19 -3.28 6.57
CA THR A 27 4.76 -2.95 6.49
C THR A 27 4.04 -3.87 5.50
N ARG A 28 4.60 -4.02 4.29
CA ARG A 28 4.07 -4.93 3.25
C ARG A 28 4.02 -6.38 3.72
N ALA A 29 5.09 -6.86 4.36
CA ALA A 29 5.18 -8.24 4.84
C ALA A 29 4.12 -8.55 5.91
N VAL A 30 3.94 -7.64 6.88
CA VAL A 30 2.91 -7.79 7.93
C VAL A 30 1.52 -7.73 7.33
N THR A 31 1.21 -6.72 6.48
CA THR A 31 -0.10 -6.63 5.82
C THR A 31 -0.46 -7.91 5.08
N LEU A 32 0.48 -8.46 4.28
CA LEU A 32 0.25 -9.70 3.54
C LEU A 32 0.09 -10.93 4.46
N GLN A 33 0.84 -10.97 5.57
CA GLN A 33 0.70 -12.05 6.55
C GLN A 33 -0.68 -12.03 7.21
N GLU A 34 -1.16 -10.86 7.64
CA GLU A 34 -2.44 -10.71 8.34
C GLU A 34 -3.63 -11.10 7.46
N ILE A 35 -3.56 -10.82 6.14
CA ILE A 35 -4.64 -11.18 5.21
C ILE A 35 -4.50 -12.57 4.58
N SER A 36 -3.40 -13.28 4.84
CA SER A 36 -3.02 -14.50 4.09
C SER A 36 -4.03 -15.64 4.17
N ASN A 37 -4.86 -15.68 5.21
CA ASN A 37 -5.86 -16.72 5.44
C ASN A 37 -7.30 -16.22 5.25
N LEU A 38 -7.50 -15.01 4.74
CA LEU A 38 -8.83 -14.46 4.49
C LEU A 38 -9.39 -14.99 3.16
N SER A 39 -10.67 -15.39 3.17
CA SER A 39 -11.41 -15.65 1.94
C SER A 39 -11.82 -14.34 1.25
N VAL A 40 -12.26 -14.42 -0.01
CA VAL A 40 -12.77 -13.25 -0.74
C VAL A 40 -13.96 -12.62 -0.01
N GLU A 41 -14.87 -13.44 0.53
CA GLU A 41 -16.02 -12.96 1.29
C GLU A 41 -15.61 -12.23 2.57
N GLN A 42 -14.49 -12.64 3.20
CA GLN A 42 -13.94 -11.93 4.35
C GLN A 42 -13.25 -10.63 3.93
N LEU A 43 -12.61 -10.58 2.76
CA LEU A 43 -12.07 -9.33 2.21
C LEU A 43 -13.18 -8.33 1.84
N ASP A 44 -14.35 -8.84 1.44
CA ASP A 44 -15.58 -8.08 1.19
C ASP A 44 -16.44 -7.90 2.46
N SER A 45 -15.84 -8.04 3.66
CA SER A 45 -16.49 -7.69 4.92
C SER A 45 -16.10 -6.29 5.39
N MET A 46 -17.03 -5.60 6.05
CA MET A 46 -16.80 -4.28 6.65
C MET A 46 -17.45 -4.18 8.03
N LEU A 47 -16.86 -3.37 8.91
CA LEU A 47 -17.51 -2.92 10.14
C LEU A 47 -18.53 -1.81 9.81
N SER A 48 -19.51 -1.60 10.68
CA SER A 48 -20.55 -0.57 10.47
C SER A 48 -19.91 0.82 10.26
N GLY A 49 -20.12 1.40 9.07
CA GLY A 49 -19.55 2.69 8.69
C GLY A 49 -18.07 2.67 8.27
N GLY A 50 -17.49 1.50 8.03
CA GLY A 50 -16.12 1.33 7.55
C GLY A 50 -16.02 0.95 6.07
N ASN A 51 -14.79 0.78 5.60
CA ASN A 51 -14.49 0.29 4.25
C ASN A 51 -14.27 -1.23 4.26
N PHE A 52 -14.56 -1.89 3.13
CA PHE A 52 -14.17 -3.28 2.92
C PHE A 52 -12.64 -3.44 3.04
N ILE A 53 -12.18 -4.56 3.58
CA ILE A 53 -10.74 -4.85 3.68
C ILE A 53 -10.10 -4.80 2.29
N GLY A 54 -10.76 -5.38 1.28
CA GLY A 54 -10.31 -5.33 -0.12
C GLY A 54 -10.17 -3.90 -0.67
N ALA A 55 -11.08 -2.99 -0.31
CA ALA A 55 -11.01 -1.58 -0.71
C ALA A 55 -9.81 -0.88 -0.08
N LEU A 56 -9.54 -1.14 1.21
CA LEU A 56 -8.37 -0.60 1.92
C LEU A 56 -7.04 -1.11 1.33
N LEU A 57 -6.97 -2.39 0.96
CA LEU A 57 -5.79 -2.95 0.28
C LEU A 57 -5.54 -2.29 -1.08
N LYS A 58 -6.61 -2.07 -1.86
CA LYS A 58 -6.50 -1.36 -3.14
C LYS A 58 -6.11 0.11 -2.94
N HIS A 59 -6.59 0.75 -1.88
CA HIS A 59 -6.20 2.11 -1.50
C HIS A 59 -4.70 2.21 -1.18
N ILE A 60 -4.14 1.28 -0.41
CA ILE A 60 -2.69 1.24 -0.13
C ILE A 60 -1.88 1.23 -1.44
N ALA A 61 -2.25 0.38 -2.40
CA ALA A 61 -1.59 0.31 -3.71
C ALA A 61 -1.78 1.61 -4.53
N ALA A 62 -2.95 2.23 -4.46
CA ALA A 62 -3.24 3.49 -5.15
C ALA A 62 -2.38 4.64 -4.61
N ILE A 63 -2.22 4.71 -3.29
CA ILE A 63 -1.36 5.72 -2.64
C ILE A 63 0.11 5.49 -3.01
N GLU A 64 0.60 4.26 -3.00
CA GLU A 64 1.97 3.96 -3.47
C GLU A 64 2.15 4.47 -4.92
N LYS A 65 1.21 4.17 -5.81
CA LYS A 65 1.25 4.64 -7.19
C LYS A 65 1.25 6.17 -7.29
N ALA A 66 0.40 6.86 -6.52
CA ALA A 66 0.34 8.31 -6.48
C ALA A 66 1.69 8.91 -6.07
N TYR A 67 2.30 8.40 -5.00
CA TYR A 67 3.60 8.89 -4.54
C TYR A 67 4.75 8.56 -5.49
N GLN A 68 4.70 7.45 -6.22
CA GLN A 68 5.66 7.17 -7.30
C GLN A 68 5.58 8.22 -8.41
N LEU A 69 4.37 8.63 -8.81
CA LEU A 69 4.18 9.67 -9.82
C LEU A 69 4.69 11.02 -9.32
N ILE A 70 4.29 11.43 -8.12
CA ILE A 70 4.68 12.72 -7.53
C ILE A 70 6.20 12.77 -7.30
N SER A 71 6.78 11.72 -6.71
CA SER A 71 8.16 11.74 -6.23
C SER A 71 9.19 11.46 -7.33
N PHE A 72 8.85 10.66 -8.33
CA PHE A 72 9.81 10.26 -9.38
C PHE A 72 9.50 10.84 -10.76
N GLN A 73 8.28 11.31 -10.99
CA GLN A 73 7.86 11.86 -12.29
C GLN A 73 7.36 13.31 -12.20
N GLU A 74 7.29 13.87 -10.99
CA GLU A 74 6.87 15.25 -10.73
C GLU A 74 5.52 15.60 -11.38
N ARG A 75 4.59 14.63 -11.38
CA ARG A 75 3.25 14.78 -11.98
C ARG A 75 2.17 14.06 -11.17
N ASP A 76 0.94 14.43 -11.45
CA ASP A 76 -0.25 13.70 -11.04
C ASP A 76 -0.64 12.62 -12.06
N PHE A 77 -1.67 11.84 -11.72
CA PHE A 77 -2.32 10.91 -12.62
C PHE A 77 -2.81 11.61 -13.90
N THR A 78 -2.66 10.93 -15.05
CA THR A 78 -3.43 11.32 -16.25
C THR A 78 -4.90 10.96 -16.06
N LYS A 79 -5.78 11.48 -16.94
CA LYS A 79 -7.21 11.11 -16.90
C LYS A 79 -7.40 9.60 -17.04
N GLU A 80 -6.67 8.97 -17.94
CA GLU A 80 -6.75 7.54 -18.22
C GLU A 80 -6.27 6.70 -17.03
N GLU A 81 -5.18 7.11 -16.37
CA GLU A 81 -4.72 6.43 -15.15
C GLU A 81 -5.71 6.67 -13.99
N LEU A 82 -6.27 7.86 -13.86
CA LEU A 82 -7.23 8.18 -12.82
C LEU A 82 -8.51 7.34 -12.95
N GLU A 83 -8.98 7.04 -14.15
CA GLU A 83 -10.13 6.12 -14.33
C GLU A 83 -9.88 4.71 -13.74
N ILE A 84 -8.62 4.26 -13.69
CA ILE A 84 -8.25 2.97 -13.09
C ILE A 84 -8.19 3.06 -11.56
N TRP A 85 -7.69 4.19 -11.05
CA TRP A 85 -7.29 4.34 -9.65
C TRP A 85 -8.26 5.14 -8.78
N LYS A 86 -9.17 5.94 -9.35
CA LYS A 86 -10.05 6.86 -8.61
C LYS A 86 -10.83 6.19 -7.47
N ASP A 87 -11.46 5.05 -7.75
CA ASP A 87 -12.28 4.35 -6.74
C ASP A 87 -11.41 3.90 -5.55
N ALA A 88 -10.15 3.55 -5.81
CA ALA A 88 -9.21 3.16 -4.78
C ALA A 88 -8.63 4.36 -4.03
N LEU A 89 -8.35 5.47 -4.74
CA LEU A 89 -7.85 6.71 -4.14
C LEU A 89 -8.87 7.31 -3.16
N TYR A 90 -10.14 7.31 -3.54
CA TYR A 90 -11.22 7.94 -2.79
C TYR A 90 -12.10 6.95 -2.02
N LEU A 91 -11.74 5.66 -2.00
CA LEU A 91 -12.49 4.62 -1.29
C LEU A 91 -13.98 4.53 -1.70
N GLY A 92 -14.27 4.89 -2.96
CA GLY A 92 -15.63 4.90 -3.51
C GLY A 92 -16.44 6.18 -3.26
N GLU A 93 -15.84 7.22 -2.68
CA GLU A 93 -16.42 8.57 -2.55
C GLU A 93 -16.23 9.44 -3.80
#